data_AF-A0A937KDM3-F1
#
_entry.id   AF-A0A937KDM3-F1
#
_cell.length_a   1.000
_cell.length_b   1.000
_cell.length_c   1.000
_cell.angle_alpha   90.00
_cell.angle_beta   90.00
_cell.angle_gamma   90.00
#
_symmetry.space_group_name_H-M   'P 1'
#
loop_
_entity.id
_entity.type
_entity.pdbx_description
1 polymer ?
#
loop_
_entity_poly.entity_id
_entity_poly.type
_entity_poly.pdbx_seq_one_letter_code
_entity_poly.pdbx_strand_id
1 'polypeptide(L)'
;MTILKSNFLALLLLASAVFMTACSDDDAPEAENEEEVINEVTLTFTPVAGGTPLAFTYNDPDGDGTLTAEQDDIMLSANTIYSLAITLKNTVGGNNENITEEVKNEGIEHQIFFGWTGALFSSPTGLGNIGAGNQVNTLNYQDEDANGLPIGLATVWETATPTIGTFRILLKHQPDIKSASSSSEDGETDVDLQWNIEIK
;
A
#
# COMPACT_ATOMS: atom_id res chain seq x y z
N MET A 1 -3.42 82.09 -46.40
CA MET A 1 -2.30 81.22 -46.02
C MET A 1 -2.41 81.06 -44.51
N THR A 2 -3.13 80.06 -43.98
CA THR A 2 -2.81 78.61 -43.91
C THR A 2 -4.16 77.88 -43.69
N ILE A 3 -4.71 77.15 -44.66
CA ILE A 3 -4.67 75.68 -44.88
C ILE A 3 -5.26 74.78 -43.77
N LEU A 4 -6.48 74.23 -44.06
CA LEU A 4 -7.00 72.83 -43.93
C LEU A 4 -6.89 72.08 -42.56
N LYS A 5 -7.80 71.23 -42.03
CA LYS A 5 -8.95 70.41 -42.49
C LYS A 5 -9.76 69.87 -41.29
N SER A 6 -11.09 69.78 -41.47
CA SER A 6 -12.02 68.65 -41.18
C SER A 6 -11.75 67.56 -40.12
N ASN A 7 -12.85 67.27 -39.39
CA ASN A 7 -13.48 65.95 -39.12
C ASN A 7 -13.65 65.50 -37.66
N PHE A 8 -14.95 65.40 -37.29
CA PHE A 8 -15.60 64.26 -36.63
C PHE A 8 -14.68 63.15 -36.10
N LEU A 9 -14.74 62.88 -34.80
CA LEU A 9 -14.56 61.53 -34.22
C LEU A 9 -15.07 61.61 -32.77
N ALA A 10 -16.30 61.19 -32.52
CA ALA A 10 -16.67 59.84 -32.10
C ALA A 10 -16.32 59.56 -30.62
N LEU A 11 -17.40 59.59 -29.84
CA LEU A 11 -17.58 58.96 -28.54
C LEU A 11 -16.96 57.55 -28.53
N LEU A 12 -16.06 57.26 -27.58
CA LEU A 12 -15.88 55.89 -27.09
C LEU A 12 -15.33 55.91 -25.66
N LEU A 13 -16.26 55.80 -24.71
CA LEU A 13 -16.01 55.26 -23.38
C LEU A 13 -15.60 53.80 -23.58
N LEU A 14 -14.30 53.50 -23.49
CA LEU A 14 -13.82 52.13 -23.37
C LEU A 14 -13.54 51.87 -21.90
N ALA A 15 -14.60 51.48 -21.19
CA ALA A 15 -14.48 50.84 -19.89
C ALA A 15 -13.89 49.45 -20.12
N SER A 16 -12.58 49.31 -19.96
CA SER A 16 -11.91 48.02 -19.91
C SER A 16 -12.25 47.35 -18.57
N ALA A 17 -13.44 46.77 -18.48
CA ALA A 17 -13.73 45.74 -17.51
C ALA A 17 -12.92 44.51 -17.91
N VAL A 18 -11.75 44.35 -17.30
CA VAL A 18 -11.00 43.10 -17.35
C VAL A 18 -11.82 42.09 -16.54
N PHE A 19 -12.61 41.28 -17.24
CA PHE A 19 -13.15 40.05 -16.67
C PHE A 19 -11.98 39.10 -16.48
N MET A 20 -11.43 39.05 -15.27
CA MET A 20 -10.60 37.92 -14.86
C MET A 20 -11.55 36.73 -14.72
N THR A 21 -11.64 35.92 -15.76
CA THR A 21 -12.21 34.58 -15.67
C THR A 21 -11.32 33.79 -14.73
N ALA A 22 -11.79 33.57 -13.50
CA ALA A 22 -11.21 32.54 -12.66
C ALA A 22 -11.36 31.22 -13.42
N CYS A 23 -10.22 30.63 -13.82
CA CYS A 23 -10.18 29.24 -14.22
C CYS A 23 -10.64 28.45 -12.99
N SER A 24 -11.80 27.80 -13.07
CA SER A 24 -12.11 26.70 -12.18
C SER A 24 -11.10 25.59 -12.50
N ASP A 25 -10.24 25.27 -11.54
CA ASP A 25 -9.25 24.18 -11.59
C ASP A 25 -9.92 22.78 -11.63
N ASP A 26 -10.99 22.61 -12.40
CA ASP A 26 -11.67 21.32 -12.58
C ASP A 26 -10.95 20.39 -13.56
N ASP A 27 -9.91 20.87 -14.25
CA ASP A 27 -9.10 20.13 -15.23
C ASP A 27 -7.64 19.93 -14.78
N ALA A 28 -7.32 20.14 -13.49
CA ALA A 28 -6.06 19.65 -12.96
C ALA A 28 -6.07 18.12 -13.08
N PRO A 29 -5.03 17.47 -13.65
CA PRO A 29 -4.93 16.02 -13.53
C PRO A 29 -5.04 15.66 -12.05
N GLU A 30 -5.70 14.54 -11.74
CA GLU A 30 -5.66 14.00 -10.38
C GLU A 30 -4.19 14.00 -9.94
N ALA A 31 -3.94 14.52 -8.74
CA ALA A 31 -2.58 14.53 -8.23
C ALA A 31 -2.10 13.07 -8.23
N GLU A 32 -1.01 12.80 -8.94
CA GLU A 32 -0.31 11.53 -8.78
C GLU A 32 0.05 11.46 -7.29
N ASN A 33 -0.45 10.45 -6.58
CA ASN A 33 -0.24 10.35 -5.14
C ASN A 33 1.26 10.34 -4.84
N GLU A 34 1.63 11.04 -3.76
CA GLU A 34 3.00 11.03 -3.29
C GLU A 34 3.39 9.60 -2.86
N GLU A 35 4.67 9.24 -3.03
CA GLU A 35 5.18 7.92 -2.64
C GLU A 35 4.91 7.64 -1.15
N GLU A 36 4.37 6.46 -0.86
CA GLU A 36 3.91 6.05 0.46
C GLU A 36 5.07 5.84 1.43
N VAL A 37 5.22 6.72 2.42
CA VAL A 37 6.27 6.57 3.43
C VAL A 37 5.80 5.63 4.53
N ILE A 38 6.24 4.37 4.50
CA ILE A 38 5.89 3.35 5.50
C ILE A 38 7.12 2.94 6.31
N ASN A 39 7.13 3.27 7.60
CA ASN A 39 8.22 2.92 8.51
C ASN A 39 7.77 2.05 9.70
N GLU A 40 6.46 1.90 9.93
CA GLU A 40 5.92 0.99 10.94
C GLU A 40 4.92 0.02 10.31
N VAL A 41 5.19 -1.28 10.50
CA VAL A 41 4.34 -2.38 9.99
C VAL A 41 4.01 -3.33 11.12
N THR A 42 2.72 -3.55 11.38
CA THR A 42 2.25 -4.50 12.40
C THR A 42 1.48 -5.64 11.75
N LEU A 43 1.91 -6.88 12.02
CA LEU A 43 1.22 -8.11 11.67
C LEU A 43 0.41 -8.60 12.87
N THR A 44 -0.92 -8.65 12.75
CA THR A 44 -1.80 -9.15 13.80
C THR A 44 -2.44 -10.48 13.43
N PHE A 45 -2.01 -11.57 14.07
CA PHE A 45 -2.55 -12.91 13.92
C PHE A 45 -3.61 -13.19 14.99
N THR A 46 -4.86 -13.38 14.59
CA THR A 46 -5.97 -13.71 15.50
C THR A 46 -6.39 -15.17 15.32
N PRO A 47 -6.32 -16.03 16.36
CA PRO A 47 -6.79 -17.41 16.26
C PRO A 47 -8.29 -17.47 15.95
N VAL A 48 -8.68 -18.16 14.88
CA VAL A 48 -10.08 -18.26 14.42
C VAL A 48 -10.95 -19.05 15.40
N ALA A 49 -10.36 -20.03 16.10
CA ALA A 49 -11.05 -20.79 17.14
C ALA A 49 -11.28 -20.00 18.45
N GLY A 50 -10.85 -18.73 18.50
CA GLY A 50 -10.85 -17.88 19.68
C GLY A 50 -9.51 -17.90 20.42
N GLY A 51 -9.22 -16.79 21.10
CA GLY A 51 -7.94 -16.57 21.80
C GLY A 51 -7.55 -15.10 21.77
N THR A 52 -6.38 -14.79 22.33
CA THR A 52 -5.81 -13.44 22.29
C THR A 52 -5.12 -13.23 20.93
N PRO A 53 -5.40 -12.12 20.22
CA PRO A 53 -4.61 -11.73 19.05
C PRO A 53 -3.12 -11.55 19.39
N LEU A 54 -2.26 -11.94 18.47
CA LEU A 54 -0.80 -11.81 18.57
C LEU A 54 -0.36 -10.74 17.57
N ALA A 55 0.26 -9.66 18.05
CA ALA A 55 0.77 -8.58 17.22
C ALA A 55 2.31 -8.61 17.21
N PHE A 56 2.89 -8.49 16.02
CA PHE A 56 4.33 -8.44 15.80
C PHE A 56 4.64 -7.23 14.93
N THR A 57 5.55 -6.38 15.38
CA THR A 57 5.82 -5.09 14.75
C THR A 57 7.24 -5.02 14.21
N TYR A 58 7.36 -4.41 13.04
CA TYR A 58 8.56 -3.79 12.51
C TYR A 58 8.41 -2.27 12.65
N ASN A 59 9.45 -1.58 13.12
CA ASN A 59 9.48 -0.12 13.17
C ASN A 59 10.89 0.38 12.85
N ASP A 60 11.01 1.21 11.81
CA ASP A 60 12.16 2.05 11.56
C ASP A 60 11.91 3.47 12.08
N PRO A 61 12.57 3.91 13.17
CA PRO A 61 12.23 5.20 13.79
C PRO A 61 12.54 6.44 12.94
N ASP A 62 13.44 6.35 11.97
CA ASP A 62 13.82 7.46 11.10
C ASP A 62 13.79 7.16 9.59
N GLY A 63 13.35 5.97 9.19
CA GLY A 63 13.21 5.56 7.79
C GLY A 63 14.59 5.44 7.14
N ASP A 64 14.87 6.25 6.11
CA ASP A 64 16.19 6.28 5.43
C ASP A 64 17.32 6.91 6.26
N GLY A 65 17.11 7.11 7.56
CA GLY A 65 18.06 7.71 8.47
C GLY A 65 19.17 6.74 8.92
N THR A 66 19.59 6.90 10.17
CA THR A 66 20.72 6.14 10.74
C THR A 66 20.34 5.31 11.94
N LEU A 67 19.11 5.44 12.44
CA LEU A 67 18.64 4.60 13.53
C LEU A 67 18.42 3.19 13.00
N THR A 68 18.55 2.23 13.90
CA THR A 68 18.35 0.83 13.55
C THR A 68 16.86 0.52 13.68
N ALA A 69 16.28 -0.09 12.64
CA ALA A 69 14.93 -0.64 12.73
C ALA A 69 14.85 -1.76 13.78
N GLU A 70 13.76 -1.78 14.53
CA GLU A 70 13.41 -2.83 15.47
C GLU A 70 12.37 -3.76 14.84
N GLN A 71 12.48 -5.06 15.10
CA GLN A 71 11.57 -6.05 14.53
C GLN A 71 11.38 -7.22 15.49
N ASP A 72 10.11 -7.57 15.74
CA ASP A 72 9.74 -8.74 16.52
C ASP A 72 10.01 -10.06 15.76
N ASP A 73 10.19 -11.16 16.50
CA ASP A 73 10.09 -12.51 15.92
C ASP A 73 8.63 -13.00 15.99
N ILE A 74 8.12 -13.59 14.91
CA ILE A 74 6.77 -14.16 14.89
C ILE A 74 6.76 -15.50 15.63
N MET A 75 5.84 -15.66 16.58
CA MET A 75 5.65 -16.91 17.32
C MET A 75 4.19 -17.35 17.29
N LEU A 76 3.88 -18.42 16.56
CA LEU A 76 2.53 -18.95 16.42
C LEU A 76 2.42 -20.37 16.93
N SER A 77 1.22 -20.77 17.37
CA SER A 77 0.96 -22.16 17.74
C SER A 77 0.82 -23.04 16.49
N ALA A 78 1.31 -24.27 16.57
CA ALA A 78 1.14 -25.29 15.54
C ALA A 78 -0.33 -25.68 15.33
N ASN A 79 -0.67 -26.16 14.13
CA ASN A 79 -2.01 -26.65 13.76
C ASN A 79 -3.15 -25.68 14.12
N THR A 80 -2.92 -24.38 13.93
CA THR A 80 -3.84 -23.32 14.33
C THR A 80 -4.18 -22.44 13.13
N ILE A 81 -5.47 -22.15 12.95
CA ILE A 81 -5.95 -21.24 11.93
C ILE A 81 -5.95 -19.82 12.50
N TYR A 82 -5.28 -18.90 11.81
CA TYR A 82 -5.21 -17.49 12.12
C TYR A 82 -5.79 -16.65 10.98
N SER A 83 -6.57 -15.63 11.31
CA SER A 83 -6.74 -14.48 10.42
C SER A 83 -5.60 -13.50 10.67
N LEU A 84 -4.87 -13.13 9.63
CA LEU A 84 -3.85 -12.09 9.64
C LEU A 84 -4.46 -10.77 9.16
N ALA A 85 -4.24 -9.70 9.93
CA ALA A 85 -4.45 -8.31 9.52
C ALA A 85 -3.11 -7.55 9.53
N ILE A 86 -2.88 -6.71 8.52
CA ILE A 86 -1.68 -5.88 8.39
C ILE A 86 -2.06 -4.42 8.63
N THR A 87 -1.26 -3.71 9.42
CA THR A 87 -1.37 -2.26 9.61
C THR A 87 -0.05 -1.60 9.21
N LEU A 88 -0.14 -0.53 8.42
CA LEU A 88 0.93 0.26 7.85
C LEU A 88 0.81 1.70 8.35
N LYS A 89 1.91 2.32 8.77
CA LYS A 89 1.94 3.72 9.21
C LYS A 89 3.22 4.46 8.82
N ASN A 90 3.08 5.79 8.77
CA ASN A 90 4.17 6.74 8.83
C ASN A 90 4.25 7.39 10.22
N THR A 91 5.34 7.14 10.95
CA THR A 91 5.64 7.76 12.24
C THR A 91 6.92 8.60 12.22
N VAL A 92 7.57 8.75 11.07
CA VAL A 92 8.82 9.51 10.93
C VAL A 92 8.59 10.99 11.25
N GLY A 93 9.56 11.65 11.88
CA GLY A 93 9.49 13.09 12.15
C GLY A 93 8.39 13.50 13.14
N GLY A 94 7.75 12.55 13.84
CA GLY A 94 6.61 12.80 14.72
C GLY A 94 5.25 12.76 14.01
N ASN A 95 5.21 12.30 12.76
CA ASN A 95 3.96 11.94 12.08
C ASN A 95 3.27 10.78 12.83
N ASN A 96 2.00 10.54 12.51
CA ASN A 96 1.26 9.35 12.95
C ASN A 96 0.14 9.10 11.94
N GLU A 97 0.55 8.94 10.69
CA GLU A 97 -0.34 8.76 9.56
C GLU A 97 -0.70 7.28 9.39
N ASN A 98 -1.95 7.04 9.01
CA ASN A 98 -2.46 5.69 8.80
C ASN A 98 -2.46 5.34 7.32
N ILE A 99 -1.34 4.84 6.84
CA ILE A 99 -1.13 4.40 5.45
C ILE A 99 -1.99 3.17 5.12
N THR A 100 -2.49 2.45 6.12
CA THR A 100 -3.41 1.31 5.89
C THR A 100 -4.68 1.72 5.16
N GLU A 101 -5.25 2.88 5.51
CA GLU A 101 -6.48 3.33 4.85
C GLU A 101 -6.22 3.87 3.44
N GLU A 102 -5.04 4.43 3.20
CA GLU A 102 -4.62 4.89 1.87
C GLU A 102 -4.46 3.70 0.92
N VAL A 103 -3.61 2.72 1.27
CA VAL A 103 -3.44 1.44 0.54
C VAL A 103 -4.78 0.74 0.28
N LYS A 104 -5.73 0.84 1.21
CA LYS A 104 -7.07 0.26 1.04
C LYS A 104 -7.94 1.05 0.07
N ASN A 105 -7.96 2.38 0.17
CA ASN A 105 -8.72 3.25 -0.73
C ASN A 105 -8.16 3.16 -2.15
N GLU A 106 -6.85 3.00 -2.27
CA GLU A 106 -6.08 2.85 -3.51
C GLU A 106 -5.80 1.39 -3.83
N GLY A 107 -6.66 0.49 -3.35
CA GLY A 107 -6.49 -0.94 -3.52
C GLY A 107 -6.42 -1.37 -4.99
N ILE A 108 -6.94 -0.57 -5.94
CA ILE A 108 -6.82 -0.85 -7.38
C ILE A 108 -5.40 -0.69 -7.90
N GLU A 109 -4.50 -0.09 -7.12
CA GLU A 109 -3.09 0.09 -7.44
C GLU A 109 -2.20 -0.74 -6.52
N HIS A 110 -2.67 -1.08 -5.33
CA HIS A 110 -1.86 -1.77 -4.33
C HIS A 110 -2.13 -3.27 -4.22
N GLN A 111 -1.08 -4.06 -4.02
CA GLN A 111 -1.20 -5.47 -3.65
C GLN A 111 -0.03 -5.95 -2.78
N ILE A 112 -0.35 -6.67 -1.71
CA ILE A 112 0.61 -7.35 -0.84
C ILE A 112 0.77 -8.80 -1.30
N PHE A 113 2.02 -9.15 -1.56
CA PHE A 113 2.49 -10.49 -1.86
C PHE A 113 3.18 -11.09 -0.64
N PHE A 114 3.20 -12.42 -0.55
CA PHE A 114 3.69 -13.16 0.60
C PHE A 114 4.70 -14.22 0.16
N GLY A 115 5.70 -14.46 1.00
CA GLY A 115 6.70 -15.50 0.81
C GLY A 115 7.06 -16.17 2.14
N TRP A 116 7.40 -17.44 2.14
CA TRP A 116 7.93 -18.09 3.33
C TRP A 116 8.88 -19.24 3.01
N THR A 117 9.66 -19.65 4.00
CA THR A 117 10.58 -20.79 3.91
C THR A 117 10.14 -21.95 4.78
N GLY A 118 10.44 -23.17 4.34
CA GLY A 118 10.05 -24.37 5.07
C GLY A 118 8.55 -24.66 4.99
N ALA A 119 8.10 -25.62 5.81
CA ALA A 119 6.71 -26.06 5.86
C ALA A 119 5.95 -25.34 6.99
N LEU A 120 5.96 -24.00 7.01
CA LEU A 120 5.33 -23.22 8.08
C LEU A 120 3.80 -23.37 8.10
N PHE A 121 3.20 -23.50 6.92
CA PHE A 121 1.75 -23.50 6.75
C PHE A 121 1.28 -24.78 6.05
N SER A 122 0.19 -25.34 6.54
CA SER A 122 -0.58 -26.38 5.84
C SER A 122 -1.59 -25.77 4.87
N SER A 123 -2.00 -24.51 5.10
CA SER A 123 -2.80 -23.69 4.19
C SER A 123 -2.43 -22.21 4.37
N PRO A 124 -2.21 -21.43 3.30
CA PRO A 124 -2.05 -21.89 1.92
C PRO A 124 -0.81 -22.78 1.76
N THR A 125 -0.83 -23.66 0.77
CA THR A 125 0.31 -24.55 0.46
C THR A 125 1.37 -23.83 -0.39
N GLY A 126 2.59 -24.33 -0.37
CA GLY A 126 3.69 -23.80 -1.19
C GLY A 126 4.64 -22.94 -0.35
N LEU A 127 5.21 -21.92 -0.99
CA LEU A 127 6.22 -21.01 -0.40
C LEU A 127 5.86 -19.53 -0.64
N GLY A 128 4.59 -19.25 -0.92
CA GLY A 128 4.09 -17.90 -1.23
C GLY A 128 3.77 -17.67 -2.69
N ASN A 129 3.64 -16.39 -3.05
CA ASN A 129 3.42 -15.85 -4.39
C ASN A 129 4.42 -14.75 -4.78
N ILE A 130 5.52 -14.60 -4.04
CA ILE A 130 6.68 -13.77 -4.46
C ILE A 130 7.56 -14.59 -5.42
N GLY A 131 7.97 -13.97 -6.54
CA GLY A 131 8.89 -14.49 -7.56
C GLY A 131 8.22 -14.92 -8.88
N ALA A 132 9.00 -14.90 -9.96
CA ALA A 132 8.53 -15.23 -11.31
C ALA A 132 7.92 -16.63 -11.42
N GLY A 133 6.68 -16.72 -11.94
CA GLY A 133 5.96 -17.98 -12.17
C GLY A 133 5.18 -18.52 -10.97
N ASN A 134 5.15 -17.79 -9.85
CA ASN A 134 4.43 -18.17 -8.64
C ASN A 134 2.96 -17.69 -8.63
N GLN A 135 2.30 -17.77 -9.80
CA GLN A 135 1.02 -17.11 -10.06
C GLN A 135 -0.21 -17.83 -9.49
N VAL A 136 -0.10 -19.02 -8.88
CA VAL A 136 -1.30 -19.78 -8.50
C VAL A 136 -1.14 -20.67 -7.26
N ASN A 137 -0.34 -20.27 -6.26
CA ASN A 137 -0.68 -20.74 -4.91
C ASN A 137 -1.87 -19.91 -4.47
N THR A 138 -3.04 -20.53 -4.28
CA THR A 138 -4.24 -19.88 -3.74
C THR A 138 -3.90 -19.40 -2.33
N LEU A 139 -3.39 -18.18 -2.21
CA LEU A 139 -3.36 -17.50 -0.93
C LEU A 139 -4.79 -17.23 -0.53
N ASN A 140 -5.07 -17.31 0.77
CA ASN A 140 -6.41 -17.10 1.29
C ASN A 140 -6.61 -15.60 1.58
N TYR A 141 -6.50 -14.76 0.55
CA TYR A 141 -6.88 -13.34 0.62
C TYR A 141 -8.32 -13.21 1.13
N GLN A 142 -8.57 -12.24 2.00
CA GLN A 142 -9.88 -11.95 2.60
C GLN A 142 -10.38 -10.55 2.27
N ASP A 143 -9.65 -9.82 1.43
CA ASP A 143 -9.94 -8.48 0.98
C ASP A 143 -9.71 -8.34 -0.52
N GLU A 144 -10.54 -7.52 -1.15
CA GLU A 144 -10.52 -7.26 -2.59
C GLU A 144 -10.71 -5.75 -2.81
N ASP A 145 -10.13 -5.25 -3.89
CA ASP A 145 -10.34 -3.89 -4.37
C ASP A 145 -11.67 -3.76 -5.16
N ALA A 146 -11.91 -2.56 -5.70
CA ALA A 146 -13.13 -2.27 -6.47
C ALA A 146 -13.29 -3.12 -7.75
N ASN A 147 -12.20 -3.74 -8.23
CA ASN A 147 -12.18 -4.61 -9.41
C ASN A 147 -12.27 -6.11 -9.03
N GLY A 148 -12.37 -6.45 -7.74
CA GLY A 148 -12.39 -7.83 -7.26
C GLY A 148 -11.00 -8.49 -7.27
N LEU A 149 -9.93 -7.70 -7.26
CA LEU A 149 -8.55 -8.21 -7.18
C LEU A 149 -8.04 -8.08 -5.73
N PRO A 150 -7.19 -9.00 -5.26
CA PRO A 150 -6.75 -8.99 -3.87
C PRO A 150 -5.94 -7.74 -3.51
N ILE A 151 -6.09 -7.24 -2.28
CA ILE A 151 -5.22 -6.22 -1.71
C ILE A 151 -4.19 -6.87 -0.79
N GLY A 152 -4.59 -7.75 0.13
CA GLY A 152 -3.67 -8.47 1.02
C GLY A 152 -3.44 -7.86 2.39
N LEU A 153 -4.22 -6.85 2.78
CA LEU A 153 -4.25 -6.37 4.17
C LEU A 153 -4.93 -7.38 5.10
N ALA A 154 -5.74 -8.30 4.56
CA ALA A 154 -6.39 -9.38 5.31
C ALA A 154 -6.20 -10.76 4.64
N THR A 155 -5.72 -11.75 5.38
CA THR A 155 -5.48 -13.13 4.89
C THR A 155 -5.78 -14.19 5.95
N VAL A 156 -5.90 -15.47 5.55
CA VAL A 156 -6.07 -16.61 6.47
C VAL A 156 -4.96 -17.65 6.29
N TRP A 157 -4.43 -18.13 7.43
CA TRP A 157 -3.30 -19.04 7.49
C TRP A 157 -3.58 -20.18 8.46
N GLU A 158 -3.29 -21.41 8.08
CA GLU A 158 -3.25 -22.56 8.95
C GLU A 158 -1.79 -22.98 9.13
N THR A 159 -1.29 -22.86 10.36
CA THR A 159 0.07 -23.26 10.71
C THR A 159 0.20 -24.78 10.68
N ALA A 160 1.37 -25.27 10.27
CA ALA A 160 1.66 -26.69 10.21
C ALA A 160 2.18 -27.21 11.57
N THR A 161 2.97 -28.30 11.54
CA THR A 161 3.69 -28.83 12.69
C THR A 161 4.83 -27.91 13.13
N PRO A 162 5.35 -28.04 14.37
CA PRO A 162 6.42 -27.19 14.86
C PRO A 162 7.63 -27.10 13.93
N THR A 163 8.06 -25.88 13.63
CA THR A 163 9.11 -25.58 12.67
C THR A 163 9.58 -24.14 12.80
N ILE A 164 10.71 -23.81 12.19
CA ILE A 164 11.26 -22.44 12.14
C ILE A 164 11.51 -22.11 10.66
N GLY A 165 11.30 -20.85 10.30
CA GLY A 165 11.61 -20.34 8.98
C GLY A 165 11.54 -18.83 8.95
N THR A 166 11.23 -18.31 7.77
CA THR A 166 11.03 -16.89 7.51
C THR A 166 9.68 -16.65 6.87
N PHE A 167 9.06 -15.51 7.18
CA PHE A 167 7.82 -15.03 6.59
C PHE A 167 8.06 -13.62 6.04
N ARG A 168 7.78 -13.41 4.76
CA ARG A 168 8.05 -12.17 4.03
C ARG A 168 6.75 -11.60 3.51
N ILE A 169 6.58 -10.29 3.64
CA ILE A 169 5.54 -9.52 2.94
C ILE A 169 6.21 -8.57 1.96
N LEU A 170 5.55 -8.31 0.84
CA LEU A 170 6.01 -7.40 -0.20
C LEU A 170 4.80 -6.60 -0.69
N LEU A 171 4.71 -5.32 -0.31
CA LEU A 171 3.72 -4.40 -0.85
C LEU A 171 4.23 -3.81 -2.16
N LYS A 172 3.39 -3.86 -3.19
CA LYS A 172 3.66 -3.31 -4.51
C LYS A 172 2.63 -2.24 -4.85
N HIS A 173 3.11 -1.09 -5.32
CA HIS A 173 2.34 -0.03 -5.96
C HIS A 173 2.36 -0.20 -7.48
N GLN A 174 1.19 -0.33 -8.10
CA GLN A 174 0.97 -0.74 -9.49
C GLN A 174 -0.08 0.15 -10.19
N PRO A 175 0.11 1.49 -10.22
CA PRO A 175 -0.84 2.40 -10.84
C PRO A 175 -1.05 2.04 -12.31
N ASP A 176 -2.30 2.06 -12.75
CA ASP A 176 -2.77 1.70 -14.11
C ASP A 176 -2.46 0.27 -14.62
N ILE A 177 -1.63 -0.51 -13.93
CA ILE A 177 -1.13 -1.81 -14.40
C ILE A 177 -1.58 -3.01 -13.56
N LYS A 178 -2.15 -2.77 -12.37
CA LYS A 178 -2.68 -3.87 -11.54
C LYS A 178 -3.75 -4.65 -12.30
N SER A 179 -3.64 -5.97 -12.28
CA SER A 179 -4.53 -6.87 -13.01
C SER A 179 -4.62 -8.24 -12.33
N ALA A 180 -5.52 -9.10 -12.83
CA ALA A 180 -5.60 -10.49 -12.37
C ALA A 180 -4.30 -11.31 -12.61
N SER A 181 -3.38 -10.80 -13.44
CA SER A 181 -2.06 -11.39 -13.69
C SER A 181 -0.92 -10.69 -12.95
N SER A 182 -1.22 -9.68 -12.12
CA SER A 182 -0.23 -8.98 -11.32
C SER A 182 0.60 -9.95 -10.49
N SER A 183 1.89 -9.69 -10.46
CA SER A 183 2.90 -10.44 -9.73
C SER A 183 3.74 -9.52 -8.85
N SER A 184 4.56 -10.13 -8.00
CA SER A 184 5.54 -9.40 -7.19
C SER A 184 6.57 -8.61 -7.99
N GLU A 185 6.67 -8.86 -9.30
CA GLU A 185 7.65 -8.21 -10.19
C GLU A 185 7.07 -6.96 -10.89
N ASP A 186 5.77 -6.70 -10.76
CA ASP A 186 5.10 -5.57 -11.39
C ASP A 186 5.07 -4.37 -10.43
N GLY A 187 5.30 -3.16 -10.95
CA GLY A 187 5.23 -1.90 -10.19
C GLY A 187 6.41 -1.61 -9.26
N GLU A 188 6.23 -0.61 -8.40
CA GLU A 188 7.22 -0.12 -7.43
C GLU A 188 7.03 -0.79 -6.06
N THR A 189 8.07 -0.80 -5.22
CA THR A 189 8.07 -1.54 -3.95
C THR A 189 8.01 -0.55 -2.80
N ASP A 190 6.91 -0.57 -2.06
CA ASP A 190 6.72 0.33 -0.92
C ASP A 190 7.20 -0.33 0.38
N VAL A 191 7.02 -1.65 0.51
CA VAL A 191 7.43 -2.43 1.69
C VAL A 191 7.99 -3.77 1.27
N ASP A 192 9.15 -4.14 1.79
CA ASP A 192 9.74 -5.47 1.63
C ASP A 192 10.38 -5.93 2.95
N LEU A 193 9.60 -6.68 3.73
CA LEU A 193 9.99 -7.06 5.10
C LEU A 193 9.95 -8.57 5.28
N GLN A 194 10.97 -9.10 5.96
CA GLN A 194 11.07 -10.52 6.30
C GLN A 194 11.23 -10.70 7.81
N TRP A 195 10.31 -11.44 8.42
CA TRP A 195 10.36 -11.87 9.82
C TRP A 195 10.97 -13.26 9.96
N ASN A 196 11.69 -13.49 11.05
CA ASN A 196 11.86 -14.85 11.54
C ASN A 196 10.53 -15.31 12.14
N ILE A 197 10.22 -16.59 11.96
CA ILE A 197 8.99 -17.17 12.44
C ILE A 197 9.23 -18.56 13.04
N GLU A 198 8.66 -18.79 14.21
CA GLU A 198 8.60 -20.06 14.90
C GLU A 198 7.15 -20.52 15.06
N ILE A 199 6.89 -21.74 14.60
CA ILE A 199 5.66 -22.49 14.85
C ILE A 199 5.95 -23.48 15.99
N LYS A 200 5.17 -23.43 17.08
CA LYS A 200 5.41 -24.22 18.30
C LYS A 200 4.22 -25.05 18.79
#